data_AF-A0A378FP85-F1
#
_entry.id   AF-A0A378FP85-F1
#
_cell.length_a   1.000
_cell.length_b   1.000
_cell.length_c   1.000
_cell.angle_alpha   90.00
_cell.angle_beta   90.00
_cell.angle_gamma   90.00
#
_symmetry.space_group_name_H-M   'P 1'
#
loop_
_entity.id
_entity.type
_entity.pdbx_description
1 polymer ?
#
loop_
_entity_poly.entity_id
_entity_poly.type
_entity_poly.pdbx_seq_one_letter_code
_entity_poly.pdbx_strand_id
1 'polypeptide(L)'
;MKYTGKVVGLDMGTGSAFSLLPAQNATGNWIKVVQRLPVRIELDEKQLAEHPLRIGLSTLVEVNTTDRDGEMLASQVRSSPVYESNAREIALDPVNKLIDEIIQANAG
;
A
#
# COMPACT_ATOMS: atom_id res chain seq x y z
N MET A 1 26.93 -9.46 0.41
CA MET A 1 26.96 -7.98 0.50
C MET A 1 25.98 -7.54 1.57
N LYS A 2 26.26 -6.45 2.28
CA LYS A 2 25.40 -5.92 3.35
C LYS A 2 24.97 -4.51 2.97
N TYR A 3 23.67 -4.26 3.02
CA TYR A 3 23.10 -2.92 2.88
C TYR A 3 22.70 -2.41 4.26
N THR A 4 22.86 -1.11 4.46
CA THR A 4 22.36 -0.40 5.63
C THR A 4 21.16 0.44 5.21
N GLY A 5 20.26 0.67 6.16
CA GLY A 5 19.01 1.32 5.89
C GLY A 5 18.23 1.59 7.16
N LYS A 6 17.09 2.26 7.00
CA LYS A 6 16.21 2.64 8.09
C LYS A 6 14.80 2.09 7.85
N VAL A 7 14.15 1.64 8.91
CA VAL A 7 12.71 1.36 8.87
C VAL A 7 11.99 2.70 8.77
N VAL A 8 11.32 2.93 7.64
CA VAL A 8 10.60 4.20 7.37
C VAL A 8 9.11 4.09 7.60
N GLY A 9 8.58 2.87 7.75
CA GLY A 9 7.18 2.69 8.09
C GLY A 9 6.75 1.25 8.21
N LEU A 10 5.62 1.10 8.89
CA LEU A 10 4.81 -0.10 8.96
C LEU A 10 3.50 0.22 8.24
N ASP A 11 3.00 -0.67 7.37
CA ASP A 11 1.68 -0.44 6.78
C ASP A 11 0.56 -0.62 7.84
N MET A 12 -0.58 0.03 7.60
CA MET A 12 -1.64 0.32 8.59
C MET A 12 -2.41 -0.89 9.15
N GLY A 13 -1.94 -2.12 8.97
CA GLY A 13 -2.53 -3.29 9.59
C GLY A 13 -2.13 -4.59 8.91
N THR A 14 -2.35 -5.68 9.63
CA THR A 14 -2.35 -7.02 9.03
C THR A 14 -3.68 -7.21 8.30
N GLY A 15 -3.75 -8.07 7.28
CA GLY A 15 -4.96 -8.25 6.46
C GLY A 15 -6.25 -8.59 7.24
N SER A 16 -6.13 -9.01 8.51
CA SER A 16 -7.27 -9.23 9.42
C SER A 16 -7.90 -7.93 9.95
N ALA A 17 -7.14 -6.84 10.09
CA ALA A 17 -7.65 -5.54 10.54
C ALA A 17 -8.66 -4.93 9.55
N PHE A 18 -8.64 -5.39 8.29
CA PHE A 18 -9.54 -4.96 7.23
C PHE A 18 -10.54 -6.07 6.82
N SER A 19 -10.61 -7.18 7.58
CA SER A 19 -11.54 -8.27 7.29
C SER A 19 -12.97 -7.85 7.63
N LEU A 20 -13.88 -7.98 6.66
CA LEU A 20 -15.31 -7.74 6.84
C LEU A 20 -15.96 -8.74 7.82
N LEU A 21 -15.33 -9.91 8.02
CA LEU A 21 -15.81 -10.95 8.91
C LEU A 21 -14.86 -11.11 10.10
N PRO A 22 -15.38 -11.09 11.35
CA PRO A 22 -14.58 -11.38 12.52
C PRO A 22 -14.13 -12.85 12.50
N ALA A 23 -12.94 -13.13 13.02
CA ALA A 23 -12.47 -14.50 13.19
C ALA A 23 -13.40 -15.25 14.15
N GLN A 24 -14.22 -16.18 13.64
CA GLN A 24 -15.07 -17.04 14.46
C GLN A 24 -14.25 -18.22 14.98
N ASN A 25 -13.63 -18.06 16.15
CA ASN A 25 -13.03 -19.18 16.87
C ASN A 25 -14.11 -19.88 17.70
N ALA A 26 -14.98 -20.66 17.05
CA ALA A 26 -16.03 -21.42 17.73
C ALA A 26 -15.44 -22.75 18.28
N THR A 27 -15.49 -22.89 19.62
CA THR A 27 -15.41 -24.16 20.38
C THR A 27 -14.33 -25.16 19.96
N GLY A 28 -13.08 -24.93 20.41
CA GLY A 28 -12.18 -26.04 20.76
C GLY A 28 -11.09 -26.43 19.75
N ASN A 29 -10.97 -25.79 18.58
CA ASN A 29 -9.83 -26.03 17.68
C ASN A 29 -8.96 -24.77 17.55
N TRP A 30 -7.81 -24.76 18.21
CA TRP A 30 -6.84 -23.66 18.12
C TRP A 30 -5.99 -23.83 16.85
N ILE A 31 -6.28 -23.04 15.80
CA ILE A 31 -5.44 -22.99 14.61
C ILE A 31 -4.53 -21.77 14.73
N LYS A 32 -3.20 -22.00 14.66
CA LYS A 32 -2.21 -20.92 14.61
C LYS A 32 -2.33 -20.17 13.29
N VAL A 33 -2.92 -18.98 13.30
CA VAL A 33 -2.94 -18.07 12.15
C VAL A 33 -1.74 -17.13 12.25
N VAL A 34 -0.84 -17.19 11.26
CA VAL A 34 0.29 -16.26 11.16
C VAL A 34 -0.21 -14.95 10.56
N GLN A 35 -0.16 -13.88 11.33
CA GLN A 35 -0.37 -12.52 10.84
C GLN A 35 0.97 -11.89 10.48
N ARG A 36 1.11 -11.42 9.24
CA ARG A 36 2.30 -10.72 8.77
C ARG A 36 2.00 -9.22 8.68
N LEU A 37 2.91 -8.42 9.23
CA LEU A 37 2.88 -6.96 9.12
C LEU A 37 3.94 -6.53 8.10
N PRO A 38 3.56 -5.85 7.00
CA PRO A 38 4.52 -5.33 6.05
C PRO A 38 5.39 -4.23 6.68
N VAL A 39 6.70 -4.32 6.47
CA VAL A 39 7.69 -3.33 6.93
C VAL A 39 8.36 -2.71 5.70
N ARG A 40 8.43 -1.38 5.65
CA ARG A 40 9.13 -0.64 4.60
C ARG A 40 10.50 -0.19 5.11
N ILE A 41 11.54 -0.54 4.36
CA ILE A 41 12.94 -0.21 4.67
C ILE A 41 13.48 0.63 3.53
N GLU A 42 14.01 1.80 3.87
CA GLU A 42 14.78 2.65 2.95
C GLU A 42 16.26 2.29 3.06
N LEU A 43 16.93 2.07 1.93
CA LEU A 43 18.35 1.69 1.87
C LEU A 43 19.21 2.92 1.58
N ASP A 44 20.47 2.88 2.01
CA ASP A 44 21.46 3.90 1.65
C ASP A 44 21.64 3.99 0.13
N GLU A 45 21.38 5.19 -0.42
CA GLU A 45 21.44 5.46 -1.86
C GLU A 45 22.83 5.22 -2.46
N LYS A 46 23.91 5.50 -1.72
CA LYS A 46 25.28 5.32 -2.21
C LYS A 46 25.58 3.84 -2.40
N GLN A 47 25.17 3.01 -1.44
CA GLN A 47 25.34 1.55 -1.54
C GLN A 47 24.55 0.97 -2.70
N LEU A 48 23.36 1.51 -2.99
CA LEU A 48 22.54 1.09 -4.12
C LEU A 48 23.12 1.53 -5.47
N ALA A 49 23.76 2.70 -5.53
CA ALA A 49 24.45 3.19 -6.72
C ALA A 49 25.70 2.36 -7.04
N GLU A 50 26.49 2.00 -6.03
CA GLU A 50 27.67 1.14 -6.18
C GLU A 50 27.27 -0.31 -6.52
N HIS A 51 26.18 -0.79 -5.92
CA HIS A 51 25.70 -2.15 -6.04
C HIS A 51 24.18 -2.19 -6.28
N PRO A 52 23.72 -2.09 -7.55
CA PRO A 52 22.29 -2.08 -7.84
C PRO A 52 21.60 -3.41 -7.52
N LEU A 53 20.50 -3.35 -6.77
CA LEU A 53 19.63 -4.50 -6.51
C LEU A 53 18.58 -4.69 -7.62
N ARG A 54 18.23 -5.94 -7.90
CA ARG A 54 17.11 -6.27 -8.79
C ARG A 54 15.85 -6.60 -7.99
N ILE A 55 14.71 -6.31 -8.58
CA ILE A 55 13.40 -6.65 -8.01
C ILE A 55 13.25 -8.17 -7.86
N GLY A 56 12.54 -8.60 -6.82
CA GLY A 56 12.25 -10.02 -6.55
C GLY A 56 13.31 -10.78 -5.76
N LEU A 57 14.42 -10.14 -5.37
CA LEU A 57 15.44 -10.77 -4.52
C LEU A 57 14.92 -10.95 -3.08
N SER A 58 15.28 -12.08 -2.48
CA SER A 58 15.09 -12.33 -1.04
C SER A 58 16.33 -11.90 -0.27
N THR A 59 16.15 -11.50 0.99
CA THR A 59 17.25 -11.09 1.86
C THR A 59 16.99 -11.54 3.30
N LEU A 60 18.06 -11.68 4.08
CA LEU A 60 17.99 -11.79 5.53
C LEU A 60 18.11 -10.39 6.12
N VAL A 61 17.18 -10.03 7.00
CA VAL A 61 17.13 -8.70 7.61
C VAL A 61 17.36 -8.82 9.11
N GLU A 62 18.27 -8.00 9.63
CA GLU A 62 18.46 -7.78 11.06
C GLU A 62 18.02 -6.34 11.37
N VAL A 63 17.12 -6.18 12.34
CA VAL A 63 16.60 -4.87 12.75
C VAL A 63 17.00 -4.61 14.19
N ASN A 64 17.64 -3.47 14.43
CA ASN A 64 17.88 -2.98 15.78
C ASN A 64 16.62 -2.33 16.34
N THR A 65 16.09 -2.87 17.44
CA THR A 65 14.86 -2.39 18.12
C THR A 65 15.15 -1.88 19.54
N THR A 66 16.39 -1.47 19.82
CA THR A 66 16.81 -1.02 21.16
C THR A 66 16.31 0.39 21.48
N ASP A 67 16.26 1.27 20.47
CA ASP A 67 15.66 2.59 20.57
C ASP A 67 14.12 2.48 20.50
N ARG A 68 13.45 2.93 21.55
CA ARG A 68 11.99 2.93 21.70
C ARG A 68 11.42 4.33 21.92
N ASP A 69 12.26 5.35 21.86
CA ASP A 69 11.87 6.74 22.17
C ASP A 69 11.31 7.47 20.92
N GLY A 70 11.18 6.77 19.80
CA GLY A 70 10.58 7.28 18.57
C GLY A 70 9.06 7.49 18.67
N GLU A 71 8.51 8.40 17.86
CA GLU A 71 7.07 8.65 17.79
C GLU A 71 6.31 7.38 17.36
N MET A 72 5.46 6.85 18.26
CA MET A 72 4.65 5.65 18.00
C MET A 72 3.39 5.93 17.17
N LEU A 73 2.93 7.17 17.18
CA LEU A 73 1.74 7.63 16.47
C LEU A 73 2.10 8.91 15.73
N ALA A 74 1.54 9.09 14.53
CA ALA A 74 1.69 10.33 13.81
C ALA A 74 1.15 11.48 14.68
N SER A 75 2.01 12.45 14.98
CA SER A 75 1.66 13.65 15.74
C SER A 75 0.76 14.63 14.95
N GLN A 76 0.68 14.44 13.63
CA GLN A 76 -0.22 15.21 12.76
C GLN A 76 -1.24 14.31 12.05
N VAL A 77 -2.52 14.68 12.18
CA VAL A 77 -3.59 14.16 11.33
C VAL A 77 -3.35 14.71 9.93
N ARG A 78 -3.15 13.82 8.95
CA ARG A 78 -3.08 14.23 7.54
C ARG A 78 -4.42 14.83 7.14
N SER A 79 -4.42 16.09 6.71
CA SER A 79 -5.62 16.80 6.26
C SER A 79 -5.98 16.52 4.80
N SER A 80 -5.04 15.98 4.01
CA SER A 80 -5.24 15.62 2.61
C SER A 80 -5.02 14.12 2.37
N PRO A 81 -5.82 13.48 1.49
CA PRO A 81 -5.58 12.09 1.08
C PRO A 81 -4.21 11.93 0.41
N VAL A 82 -3.52 10.83 0.67
CA VAL A 82 -2.25 10.48 -0.02
C VAL A 82 -2.50 10.06 -1.47
N TYR A 83 -3.69 9.51 -1.72
CA TYR A 83 -4.15 9.09 -3.03
C TYR A 83 -5.58 9.59 -3.22
N GLU A 84 -5.78 10.45 -4.21
CA GLU A 84 -7.10 10.78 -4.76
C GLU A 84 -7.26 10.05 -6.09
N SER A 85 -8.43 9.43 -6.29
CA SER A 85 -8.76 8.75 -7.53
C SER A 85 -9.99 9.39 -8.14
N ASN A 86 -9.85 9.85 -9.38
CA ASN A 86 -10.94 10.36 -10.21
C ASN A 86 -11.70 9.23 -10.92
N ALA A 87 -11.65 7.98 -10.43
CA ALA A 87 -12.29 6.82 -11.05
C ALA A 87 -13.82 6.94 -11.24
N ARG A 88 -14.45 7.99 -10.67
CA ARG A 88 -15.88 8.32 -10.85
C ARG A 88 -16.14 9.46 -11.84
N GLU A 89 -15.11 10.19 -12.28
CA GLU A 89 -15.26 11.21 -13.31
C GLU A 89 -15.18 10.56 -14.70
N ILE A 90 -16.30 10.01 -15.15
CA ILE A 90 -16.46 9.67 -16.56
C ILE A 90 -16.80 10.99 -17.27
N ALA A 91 -15.86 11.53 -18.04
CA ALA A 91 -16.12 12.65 -18.93
C ALA A 91 -17.09 12.20 -20.03
N LEU A 92 -18.35 12.65 -19.95
CA LEU A 92 -19.42 12.25 -20.87
C LEU A 92 -19.41 13.06 -22.18
N ASP A 93 -18.62 14.14 -22.28
CA ASP A 93 -18.58 15.00 -23.46
C ASP A 93 -18.28 14.26 -24.78
N PRO A 94 -17.30 13.32 -24.84
CA PRO A 94 -17.05 12.56 -26.06
C PRO A 94 -18.21 11.61 -26.42
N VAL A 95 -18.90 11.09 -25.41
CA VAL A 95 -20.04 10.17 -25.58
C VAL A 95 -21.26 10.93 -26.11
N ASN A 96 -21.55 12.09 -25.54
CA ASN A 96 -22.66 12.94 -25.99
C ASN A 96 -22.46 13.41 -27.44
N LYS A 97 -21.23 13.80 -27.80
CA LYS A 97 -20.92 14.18 -29.18
C LYS A 97 -21.15 13.04 -30.17
N LEU A 98 -20.77 11.81 -29.82
CA LEU A 98 -21.02 10.63 -30.65
C LEU A 98 -22.52 10.31 -30.79
N ILE A 99 -23.29 10.47 -29.72
CA ILE A 99 -24.76 10.31 -29.75
C ILE A 99 -25.38 11.31 -30.73
N ASP A 100 -24.98 12.58 -30.66
CA ASP A 100 -25.50 13.63 -31.56
C ASP A 100 -25.15 13.37 -33.03
N GLU A 101 -23.93 12.91 -33.31
CA GLU A 101 -23.50 12.54 -34.67
C GLU A 101 -24.32 11.37 -35.22
N ILE A 102 -24.60 10.34 -34.40
CA ILE A 102 -25.43 9.20 -34.79
C ILE A 102 -26.88 9.64 -35.04
N ILE A 103 -27.44 10.50 -34.19
CA ILE A 103 -28.80 11.02 -34.37
C ILE A 103 -28.89 11.78 -35.69
N GLN A 104 -27.94 12.68 -35.98
CA GLN A 104 -27.93 13.43 -37.24
C GLN A 104 -27.77 12.52 -38.46
N ALA A 105 -26.94 11.48 -38.38
CA ALA A 105 -26.74 10.53 -39.48
C ALA A 105 -27.97 9.66 -39.77
N ASN A 106 -28.88 9.48 -38.81
CA ASN A 106 -30.07 8.62 -38.93
C ASN A 106 -31.40 9.40 -38.98
N ALA A 107 -31.38 10.73 -38.82
CA ALA A 107 -32.58 11.58 -38.87
C ALA A 107 -33.10 11.85 -40.30
N GLY A 108 -32.84 10.94 -41.24
CA GLY A 108 -33.36 10.95 -42.61
C GLY A 108 -34.74 10.30 -42.73
#